data_AF-A0A2A4TUA4-F1
#
_entry.id   AF-A0A2A4TUA4-F1
#
_cell.length_a   1.000
_cell.length_b   1.000
_cell.length_c   1.000
_cell.angle_alpha   90.00
_cell.angle_beta   90.00
_cell.angle_gamma   90.00
#
_symmetry.space_group_name_H-M   'P 1'
#
loop_
_entity.id
_entity.type
_entity.pdbx_description
1 polymer ?
#
loop_
_entity_poly.entity_id
_entity_poly.type
_entity_poly.pdbx_seq_one_letter_code
_entity_poly.pdbx_strand_id
1 'polypeptide(L)'
;METKSSITIYEEKDLVKSRLLENYKGQDTLSSLLGDAEQSLENSYINLAIVQQVTQTRKEQEFKIKEEKTDRTNQLSKYKDLYSVKKSIELAKLFEKLEGDENKAVSRVLITGRAGVGKSTMSQYMAYKWSKGDLWQGKFDYVFWLPLKNLNV
;
A
#
# COMPACT_ATOMS: atom_id res chain seq x y z
N MET A 1 24.18 20.47 31.80
CA MET A 1 25.11 19.73 30.92
C MET A 1 24.40 18.88 29.86
N GLU A 2 23.09 19.06 29.61
CA GLU A 2 22.31 18.20 28.69
C GLU A 2 22.17 18.72 27.24
N THR A 3 22.66 19.91 26.93
CA THR A 3 22.36 20.59 25.66
C THR A 3 23.12 20.10 24.43
N LYS A 4 24.36 19.61 24.58
CA LYS A 4 25.14 19.10 23.43
C LYS A 4 24.59 17.79 22.87
N SER A 5 24.13 16.88 23.74
CA SER A 5 23.62 15.58 23.31
C SER A 5 22.30 15.71 22.55
N SER A 6 21.41 16.62 22.98
CA SER A 6 20.14 16.83 22.29
C SER A 6 20.33 17.43 20.90
N ILE A 7 21.20 18.44 20.74
CA ILE A 7 21.45 19.11 19.44
C ILE A 7 21.99 18.13 18.39
N THR A 8 22.97 17.30 18.75
CA THR A 8 23.53 16.30 17.82
C THR A 8 22.48 15.29 17.37
N ILE A 9 21.57 14.86 18.27
CA ILE A 9 20.48 13.95 17.93
C ILE A 9 19.48 14.58 16.95
N TYR A 10 19.20 15.89 17.05
CA TYR A 10 18.31 16.58 16.11
C TYR A 10 18.96 16.75 14.72
N GLU A 11 20.23 17.14 14.66
CA GLU A 11 20.97 17.23 13.38
C GLU A 11 21.07 15.86 12.67
N GLU A 12 21.32 14.79 13.43
CA GLU A 12 21.41 13.43 12.89
C GLU A 12 20.04 12.91 12.41
N LYS A 13 18.95 13.25 13.12
CA LYS A 13 17.58 12.95 12.72
C LYS A 13 17.20 13.57 11.37
N ASP A 14 17.60 14.82 11.14
CA ASP A 14 17.35 15.50 9.86
C ASP A 14 18.23 14.94 8.74
N LEU A 15 19.47 14.52 9.04
CA LEU A 15 20.36 13.89 8.06
C LEU A 15 19.83 12.54 7.56
N VAL A 16 19.33 11.69 8.47
CA VAL A 16 18.75 10.39 8.06
C VAL A 16 17.51 10.61 7.21
N LYS A 17 16.65 11.56 7.61
CA LYS A 17 15.43 11.87 6.87
C LYS A 17 15.76 12.38 5.48
N SER A 18 16.67 13.35 5.35
CA SER A 18 17.07 13.90 4.05
C SER A 18 17.64 12.83 3.13
N ARG A 19 18.51 11.95 3.64
CA ARG A 19 19.06 10.82 2.87
C ARG A 19 17.98 9.85 2.38
N LEU A 20 16.99 9.52 3.22
CA LEU A 20 15.86 8.67 2.81
C LEU A 20 15.02 9.35 1.72
N LEU A 21 14.72 10.64 1.89
CA LEU A 21 13.96 11.42 0.92
C LEU A 21 14.69 11.49 -0.43
N GLU A 22 16.00 11.79 -0.43
CA GLU A 22 16.82 11.82 -1.64
C GLU A 22 16.92 10.45 -2.31
N ASN A 23 17.20 9.40 -1.54
CA ASN A 23 17.31 8.04 -2.06
C ASN A 23 16.00 7.59 -2.74
N TYR A 24 14.85 7.79 -2.11
CA TYR A 24 13.58 7.37 -2.71
C TYR A 24 13.13 8.26 -3.87
N LYS A 25 13.48 9.56 -3.87
CA LYS A 25 13.26 10.42 -5.05
C LYS A 25 14.06 9.95 -6.27
N GLY A 26 15.24 9.36 -6.05
CA GLY A 26 16.07 8.76 -7.11
C GLY A 26 15.66 7.33 -7.50
N GLN A 27 14.73 6.70 -6.78
CA GLN A 27 14.16 5.40 -7.12
C GLN A 27 12.80 5.57 -7.82
N ASP A 28 12.78 6.49 -8.79
CA ASP A 28 11.59 6.87 -9.56
C ASP A 28 11.40 6.00 -10.80
N THR A 29 12.18 4.92 -10.96
CA THR A 29 12.06 3.98 -12.06
C THR A 29 11.70 2.57 -11.62
N LEU A 30 11.00 1.86 -12.51
CA LEU A 30 10.81 0.43 -12.42
C LEU A 30 11.95 -0.29 -13.14
N SER A 31 12.43 -1.38 -12.53
CA SER A 31 13.43 -2.26 -13.14
C SER A 31 12.94 -2.75 -14.51
N SER A 32 13.81 -2.68 -15.51
CA SER A 32 13.54 -3.23 -16.84
C SER A 32 13.07 -4.69 -16.75
N LEU A 33 11.89 -4.98 -17.28
CA LEU A 33 11.29 -6.32 -17.23
C LEU A 33 11.76 -7.21 -18.39
N LEU A 34 12.04 -6.62 -19.56
CA LEU A 34 12.32 -7.34 -20.81
C LEU A 34 13.49 -6.73 -21.62
N GLY A 35 14.40 -5.99 -20.98
CA GLY A 35 15.48 -5.28 -21.69
C GLY A 35 15.05 -3.94 -22.29
N ASP A 36 13.81 -3.51 -22.01
CA ASP A 36 13.31 -2.18 -22.33
C ASP A 36 13.97 -1.11 -21.44
N ALA A 37 13.86 0.15 -21.86
CA ALA A 37 14.27 1.27 -21.04
C ALA A 37 13.53 1.28 -19.69
N GLU A 38 14.22 1.76 -18.65
CA GLU A 38 13.61 1.99 -17.35
C GLU A 38 12.37 2.87 -17.49
N GLN A 39 11.28 2.46 -16.84
CA GLN A 39 10.03 3.21 -16.91
C GLN A 39 9.84 4.04 -15.66
N SER A 40 9.45 5.31 -15.84
CA SER A 40 9.09 6.16 -14.70
C SER A 40 7.94 5.54 -13.91
N LEU A 41 8.19 5.34 -12.63
CA LEU A 41 7.25 4.84 -11.65
C LEU A 41 6.01 5.73 -11.56
N GLU A 42 6.14 7.04 -11.81
CA GLU A 42 5.01 7.97 -11.82
C GLU A 42 4.06 7.74 -12.99
N ASN A 43 4.61 7.39 -14.16
CA ASN A 43 3.82 7.19 -15.38
C ASN A 43 3.32 5.75 -15.53
N SER A 44 4.01 4.79 -14.91
CA SER A 44 3.73 3.36 -15.09
C SER A 44 3.02 2.70 -13.90
N TYR A 45 2.89 3.38 -12.76
CA TYR A 45 2.16 2.83 -11.62
C TYR A 45 0.65 2.83 -11.86
N ILE A 46 0.06 1.63 -11.83
CA ILE A 46 -1.39 1.45 -11.89
C ILE A 46 -1.93 1.28 -10.47
N ASN A 47 -2.90 2.11 -10.10
CA ASN A 47 -3.56 2.02 -8.80
C ASN A 47 -4.23 0.65 -8.61
N LEU A 48 -3.72 -0.13 -7.67
CA LEU A 48 -4.34 -1.38 -7.26
C LEU A 48 -5.53 -1.09 -6.34
N ALA A 49 -6.66 -1.76 -6.58
CA ALA A 49 -7.81 -1.70 -5.68
C ALA A 49 -7.49 -2.47 -4.39
N ILE A 50 -7.28 -1.73 -3.30
CA ILE A 50 -7.06 -2.31 -1.97
C ILE A 50 -8.43 -2.50 -1.31
N VAL A 51 -8.68 -3.69 -0.79
CA VAL A 51 -9.95 -4.01 -0.13
C VAL A 51 -9.72 -4.63 1.22
N GLN A 52 -10.62 -4.34 2.15
CA GLN A 52 -10.63 -5.01 3.44
C GLN A 52 -11.09 -6.46 3.27
N GLN A 53 -10.27 -7.41 3.71
CA GLN A 53 -10.53 -8.84 3.55
C GLN A 53 -11.84 -9.27 4.21
N VAL A 54 -12.15 -8.77 5.41
CA VAL A 54 -13.40 -9.10 6.13
C VAL A 54 -14.64 -8.72 5.33
N THR A 55 -14.65 -7.51 4.74
CA THR A 55 -15.74 -7.05 3.87
C THR A 55 -15.86 -7.92 2.63
N GLN A 56 -14.75 -8.36 2.07
CA GLN A 56 -14.74 -9.25 0.91
C GLN A 56 -15.31 -10.64 1.25
N THR A 57 -14.84 -11.27 2.33
CA THR A 57 -15.30 -12.60 2.74
C THR A 57 -16.79 -12.59 3.10
N ARG A 58 -17.28 -11.57 3.80
CA ARG A 58 -18.71 -11.43 4.11
C ARG A 58 -19.57 -11.37 2.84
N LYS A 59 -19.14 -10.59 1.85
CA LYS A 59 -19.85 -10.50 0.55
C LYS A 59 -19.81 -11.81 -0.22
N GLU A 60 -18.67 -12.51 -0.23
CA GLU A 60 -18.57 -13.83 -0.87
C GLU A 60 -19.49 -14.86 -0.20
N GLN A 61 -19.65 -14.82 1.11
CA GLN A 61 -20.60 -15.67 1.84
C GLN A 61 -22.06 -15.30 1.55
N GLU A 62 -22.42 -14.01 1.62
CA GLU A 62 -23.77 -13.52 1.28
C GLU A 62 -24.14 -13.87 -0.17
N PHE A 63 -23.17 -13.88 -1.08
CA PHE A 63 -23.36 -14.26 -2.47
C PHE A 63 -23.62 -15.76 -2.64
N LYS A 64 -22.85 -16.63 -1.98
CA LYS A 64 -23.09 -18.09 -1.99
C LYS A 64 -24.49 -18.45 -1.49
N ILE A 65 -24.94 -17.81 -0.41
CA ILE A 65 -26.29 -18.02 0.16
C ILE A 65 -27.39 -17.57 -0.81
N LYS A 66 -27.16 -16.49 -1.59
CA LYS A 66 -28.12 -16.02 -2.60
C LYS A 66 -28.13 -16.88 -3.87
N GLU A 67 -27.01 -17.49 -4.25
CA GLU A 67 -26.95 -18.46 -5.34
C GLU A 67 -27.75 -19.72 -5.04
N GLU A 68 -27.68 -20.25 -3.82
CA GLU A 68 -28.45 -21.44 -3.41
C GLU A 68 -29.97 -21.22 -3.45
N LYS A 69 -30.43 -19.96 -3.42
CA LYS A 69 -31.86 -19.59 -3.34
C LYS A 69 -32.47 -19.09 -4.65
N THR A 70 -31.71 -18.89 -5.73
CA THR A 70 -32.22 -18.22 -6.96
C THR A 70 -31.90 -18.97 -8.26
N ASP A 71 -32.90 -19.04 -9.13
CA ASP A 71 -32.82 -19.71 -10.44
C ASP A 71 -31.79 -19.07 -11.39
N ARG A 72 -31.29 -19.88 -12.34
CA ARG A 72 -30.05 -19.71 -13.12
C ARG A 72 -30.03 -18.58 -14.17
N THR A 73 -30.92 -17.61 -14.14
CA THR A 73 -31.19 -16.78 -15.33
C THR A 73 -30.37 -15.50 -15.49
N ASN A 74 -29.42 -15.17 -14.62
CA ASN A 74 -28.55 -14.01 -14.88
C ASN A 74 -27.20 -14.05 -14.13
N GLN A 75 -26.28 -14.92 -14.58
CA GLN A 75 -24.96 -15.05 -13.96
C GLN A 75 -24.10 -13.78 -14.13
N LEU A 76 -24.21 -13.09 -15.27
CA LEU A 76 -23.34 -11.96 -15.61
C LEU A 76 -23.62 -10.72 -14.73
N SER A 77 -24.88 -10.42 -14.42
CA SER A 77 -25.23 -9.33 -13.51
C SER A 77 -24.80 -9.63 -12.07
N LYS A 78 -24.91 -10.89 -11.64
CA LYS A 78 -24.47 -11.35 -10.31
C LYS A 78 -22.94 -11.22 -10.15
N TYR A 79 -22.15 -11.62 -11.14
CA TYR A 79 -20.70 -11.39 -11.13
C TYR A 79 -20.36 -9.90 -11.05
N LYS A 80 -21.09 -9.06 -11.81
CA LYS A 80 -20.91 -7.62 -11.75
C LYS A 80 -21.16 -7.11 -10.33
N ASP A 81 -22.26 -7.49 -9.68
CA ASP A 81 -22.58 -7.07 -8.30
C ASP A 81 -21.55 -7.54 -7.24
N LEU A 82 -21.01 -8.75 -7.38
CA LEU A 82 -19.95 -9.27 -6.49
C LEU A 82 -18.67 -8.42 -6.56
N TYR A 83 -18.32 -7.95 -7.76
CA TYR A 83 -17.11 -7.17 -8.01
C TYR A 83 -17.35 -5.64 -8.05
N SER A 84 -18.60 -5.18 -8.12
CA SER A 84 -18.96 -3.79 -8.41
C SER A 84 -18.84 -2.82 -7.23
N VAL A 85 -18.78 -3.31 -5.99
CA VAL A 85 -18.62 -2.42 -4.83
C VAL A 85 -17.52 -2.94 -3.93
N LYS A 86 -16.29 -2.94 -4.44
CA LYS A 86 -15.11 -2.95 -3.60
C LYS A 86 -14.93 -1.51 -3.10
N LYS A 87 -15.28 -1.23 -1.83
CA LYS A 87 -14.92 0.04 -1.21
C LYS A 87 -13.40 0.06 -1.15
N SER A 88 -12.78 0.66 -2.18
CA SER A 88 -11.35 0.68 -2.33
C SER A 88 -10.78 1.57 -1.24
N ILE A 89 -9.78 1.07 -0.52
CA ILE A 89 -9.04 1.84 0.46
C ILE A 89 -7.98 2.64 -0.32
N GLU A 90 -7.98 3.96 -0.15
CA GLU A 90 -6.92 4.81 -0.69
C GLU A 90 -5.61 4.57 0.06
N LEU A 91 -4.47 4.67 -0.63
CA LEU A 91 -3.15 4.46 -0.02
C LEU A 91 -2.90 5.41 1.18
N ALA A 92 -3.34 6.66 1.10
CA ALA A 92 -3.22 7.63 2.20
C ALA A 92 -3.92 7.14 3.48
N LYS A 93 -5.03 6.40 3.32
CA LYS A 93 -5.89 5.92 4.41
C LYS A 93 -5.54 4.52 4.91
N LEU A 94 -4.48 3.89 4.38
CA LEU A 94 -4.05 2.52 4.75
C LEU A 94 -3.90 2.28 6.25
N PHE A 95 -3.45 3.31 6.98
CA PHE A 95 -3.18 3.24 8.41
C PHE A 95 -4.22 3.99 9.25
N GLU A 96 -5.33 4.41 8.64
CA GLU A 96 -6.46 5.02 9.35
C GLU A 96 -7.35 3.95 9.97
N LYS A 97 -8.23 4.39 10.86
CA LYS A 97 -9.22 3.50 11.46
C LYS A 97 -10.20 3.03 10.38
N LEU A 98 -10.42 1.72 10.30
CA LEU A 98 -11.40 1.16 9.39
C LEU A 98 -12.81 1.27 10.00
N GLU A 99 -13.81 1.51 9.15
CA GLU A 99 -15.20 1.58 9.59
C GLU A 99 -15.63 0.24 10.22
N GLY A 100 -16.16 0.31 11.44
CA GLY A 100 -16.65 -0.86 12.18
C GLY A 100 -15.61 -1.58 13.05
N ASP A 101 -14.37 -1.09 13.12
CA ASP A 101 -13.38 -1.55 14.09
C ASP A 101 -13.37 -0.57 15.27
N GLU A 102 -13.54 -1.03 16.51
CA GLU A 102 -13.50 -0.15 17.69
C GLU A 102 -12.06 0.23 18.09
N ASN A 103 -11.06 -0.49 17.56
CA ASN A 103 -9.66 -0.33 17.94
C ASN A 103 -9.00 0.98 17.50
N LYS A 104 -7.87 1.26 18.15
CA LYS A 104 -6.92 2.35 17.85
C LYS A 104 -6.37 2.25 16.42
N ALA A 105 -5.69 3.31 15.98
CA ALA A 105 -5.04 3.41 14.67
C ALA A 105 -4.31 2.12 14.25
N VAL A 106 -4.49 1.73 12.98
CA VAL A 106 -3.93 0.49 12.42
C VAL A 106 -2.41 0.56 12.44
N SER A 107 -1.76 -0.33 13.21
CA SER A 107 -0.29 -0.39 13.31
C SER A 107 0.33 -1.39 12.34
N ARG A 108 -0.45 -2.35 11.82
CA ARG A 108 0.02 -3.42 10.94
C ARG A 108 -0.97 -3.66 9.82
N VAL A 109 -0.46 -3.64 8.58
CA VAL A 109 -1.23 -3.96 7.38
C VAL A 109 -0.59 -5.17 6.69
N LEU A 110 -1.40 -6.17 6.38
CA LEU A 110 -1.00 -7.30 5.54
C LEU A 110 -1.63 -7.15 4.16
N ILE A 111 -0.80 -7.03 3.13
CA ILE A 111 -1.25 -6.90 1.75
C ILE A 111 -1.15 -8.27 1.08
N THR A 112 -2.31 -8.86 0.76
CA THR A 112 -2.41 -10.14 0.08
C THR A 112 -2.79 -9.95 -1.38
N GLY A 113 -2.45 -10.92 -2.23
CA GLY A 113 -2.76 -10.87 -3.65
C GLY A 113 -1.94 -11.88 -4.44
N ARG A 114 -2.40 -12.20 -5.66
CA ARG A 114 -1.75 -13.18 -6.54
C ARG A 114 -0.30 -12.77 -6.87
N ALA A 115 0.52 -13.74 -7.25
CA ALA A 115 1.85 -13.46 -7.81
C ALA A 115 1.71 -12.56 -9.05
N GLY A 116 2.65 -11.63 -9.23
CA GLY A 116 2.63 -10.70 -10.37
C GLY A 116 1.65 -9.52 -10.27
N VAL A 117 0.80 -9.44 -9.24
CA VAL A 117 -0.19 -8.34 -9.11
C VAL A 117 0.43 -6.96 -8.78
N GLY A 118 1.75 -6.87 -8.56
CA GLY A 118 2.43 -5.60 -8.27
C GLY A 118 2.57 -5.24 -6.78
N LYS A 119 2.50 -6.19 -5.84
CA LYS A 119 2.67 -5.91 -4.39
C LYS A 119 4.01 -5.25 -4.05
N SER A 120 5.12 -5.76 -4.60
CA SER A 120 6.45 -5.20 -4.39
C SER A 120 6.58 -3.80 -5.02
N THR A 121 6.05 -3.65 -6.23
CA THR A 121 5.97 -2.36 -6.94
C THR A 121 5.19 -1.33 -6.15
N MET A 122 4.04 -1.70 -5.58
CA MET A 122 3.26 -0.82 -4.70
C MET A 122 4.04 -0.43 -3.44
N SER A 123 4.83 -1.34 -2.87
CA SER A 123 5.67 -1.04 -1.71
C SER A 123 6.76 0.00 -2.02
N GLN A 124 7.41 -0.13 -3.17
CA GLN A 124 8.36 0.87 -3.69
C GLN A 124 7.65 2.21 -3.96
N TYR A 125 6.47 2.17 -4.59
CA TYR A 125 5.66 3.35 -4.90
C TYR A 125 5.26 4.14 -3.65
N MET A 126 4.90 3.46 -2.56
CA MET A 126 4.58 4.13 -1.29
C MET A 126 5.78 4.89 -0.72
N ALA A 127 6.98 4.32 -0.79
CA ALA A 127 8.21 5.01 -0.36
C ALA A 127 8.55 6.20 -1.26
N TYR A 128 8.44 6.04 -2.58
CA TYR A 128 8.61 7.12 -3.56
C TYR A 128 7.63 8.28 -3.28
N LYS A 129 6.34 7.99 -3.13
CA LYS A 129 5.32 9.01 -2.86
C LYS A 129 5.48 9.69 -1.50
N TRP A 130 5.87 8.95 -0.45
CA TRP A 130 6.24 9.56 0.84
C TRP A 130 7.41 10.54 0.67
N SER A 131 8.41 10.19 -0.15
CA SER A 131 9.58 11.05 -0.38
C SER A 131 9.29 12.36 -1.12
N LYS A 132 8.24 12.35 -1.96
CA LYS A 132 7.76 13.54 -2.68
C LYS A 132 6.90 14.46 -1.83
N GLY A 133 6.42 13.99 -0.67
CA GLY A 133 5.46 14.72 0.14
C GLY A 133 4.01 14.33 -0.09
N ASP A 134 3.74 13.34 -0.93
CA ASP A 134 2.37 12.99 -1.38
C ASP A 134 1.66 12.01 -0.44
N LEU A 135 2.41 11.28 0.39
CA LEU A 135 1.86 10.30 1.34
C LEU A 135 2.38 10.54 2.75
N TRP A 136 1.47 10.40 3.72
CA TRP A 136 1.74 10.27 5.16
C TRP A 136 2.58 11.37 5.80
N GLN A 137 2.54 12.58 5.23
CA GLN A 137 3.17 13.75 5.86
C GLN A 137 2.52 14.00 7.22
N GLY A 138 3.34 14.08 8.26
CA GLY A 138 2.89 14.21 9.65
C GLY A 138 2.40 12.92 10.31
N LYS A 139 2.38 11.79 9.60
CA LYS A 139 2.06 10.48 10.18
C LYS A 139 3.28 9.61 10.44
N PHE A 140 4.25 9.65 9.52
CA PHE A 140 5.52 8.94 9.66
C PHE A 140 6.69 9.91 9.51
N ASP A 141 7.54 9.98 10.53
CA ASP A 141 8.79 10.74 10.47
C ASP A 141 9.80 10.12 9.50
N TYR A 142 9.78 8.78 9.41
CA TYR A 142 10.67 7.96 8.59
C TYR A 142 9.89 6.82 7.94
N VAL A 143 10.23 6.48 6.70
CA VAL A 143 9.77 5.28 5.99
C VAL A 143 10.98 4.47 5.59
N PHE A 144 10.95 3.17 5.88
CA PHE A 144 12.00 2.23 5.50
C PHE A 144 11.42 1.17 4.57
N TRP A 145 11.75 1.27 3.28
CA TRP A 145 11.45 0.22 2.32
C TRP A 145 12.53 -0.87 2.37
N LEU A 146 12.11 -2.10 2.68
CA LEU A 146 12.98 -3.26 2.84
C LEU A 146 12.62 -4.34 1.80
N PRO A 147 13.34 -4.45 0.68
CA PRO A 147 13.16 -5.53 -0.29
C PRO A 147 13.55 -6.88 0.34
N LEU A 148 12.55 -7.67 0.75
CA LEU A 148 12.77 -8.93 1.47
C LEU A 148 13.54 -9.99 0.66
N LYS A 149 13.58 -9.87 -0.67
CA LYS A 149 14.36 -10.77 -1.55
C LYS A 149 15.85 -10.78 -1.19
N ASN A 150 16.37 -9.69 -0.64
CA ASN A 150 17.79 -9.51 -0.34
C ASN A 150 18.12 -9.79 1.14
N LEU A 151 17.14 -10.25 1.93
CA LEU A 151 17.28 -10.42 3.38
C LEU A 151 17.56 -11.86 3.83
N ASN A 152 17.85 -12.77 2.90
CA ASN A 152 18.24 -14.14 3.24
C ASN A 152 19.66 -14.12 3.82
N VAL A 153 19.74 -14.03 5.14
CA VAL A 153 20.92 -14.37 5.95
C VAL A 153 20.83 -15.82 6.37
#